data_AF-A0A2J7NKH9-F1
#
_entry.id   AF-A0A2J7NKH9-F1
#
_cell.length_a   1.000
_cell.length_b   1.000
_cell.length_c   1.000
_cell.angle_alpha   90.00
_cell.angle_beta   90.00
_cell.angle_gamma   90.00
#
_symmetry.space_group_name_H-M   'P 1'
#
loop_
_entity.id
_entity.type
_entity.pdbx_description
1 polymer ?
#
loop_
_entity_poly.entity_id
_entity_poly.type
_entity_poly.pdbx_seq_one_letter_code
_entity_poly.pdbx_strand_id
1 'polypeptide(L)'
;LQASELSTQRCKGFQILSNKEFFPIPYQSWELFFEESGSEETMEKIKGSFGVHVWNKLSKLTKVLVGSRQPYSLMAATACPRVYSVCGRDF
;
A
#
# COMPACT_ATOMS: atom_id res chain seq x y z
N LEU A 1 -26.01 10.76 3.92
CA LEU A 1 -24.71 11.42 3.66
C LEU A 1 -23.89 10.48 2.80
N GLN A 2 -23.80 10.75 1.51
CA GLN A 2 -22.86 10.02 0.65
C GLN A 2 -21.45 10.59 0.84
N ALA A 3 -20.41 9.78 0.69
CA ALA A 3 -19.03 10.24 0.79
C ALA A 3 -18.71 11.37 -0.21
N SER A 4 -19.41 11.39 -1.35
CA SER A 4 -19.36 12.43 -2.38
C SER A 4 -19.88 13.81 -1.94
N GLU A 5 -20.62 13.89 -0.82
CA GLU A 5 -21.21 15.13 -0.30
C GLU A 5 -20.33 15.81 0.77
N LEU A 6 -19.19 15.20 1.09
CA LEU A 6 -18.23 15.66 2.09
C LEU A 6 -17.23 16.61 1.43
N SER A 7 -17.18 17.86 1.91
CA SER A 7 -16.21 18.87 1.46
C SER A 7 -15.43 19.41 2.65
N THR A 8 -14.22 19.92 2.40
CA THR A 8 -13.36 20.51 3.45
C THR A 8 -14.09 21.59 4.25
N GLN A 9 -14.94 22.38 3.60
CA GLN A 9 -15.75 23.41 4.26
C GLN A 9 -16.81 22.80 5.20
N ARG A 10 -17.54 21.76 4.75
CA ARG A 10 -18.52 21.06 5.60
C ARG A 10 -17.85 20.33 6.76
N CYS A 11 -16.61 19.91 6.56
CA CYS A 11 -15.80 19.20 7.53
C CYS A 11 -14.91 20.13 8.36
N LYS A 12 -15.24 21.43 8.48
CA LYS A 12 -14.54 22.39 9.37
C LYS A 12 -13.01 22.43 9.15
N GLY A 13 -12.56 22.34 7.91
CA GLY A 13 -11.14 22.32 7.55
C GLY A 13 -10.52 20.93 7.44
N PHE A 14 -11.22 19.87 7.85
CA PHE A 14 -10.76 18.50 7.60
C PHE A 14 -11.04 18.08 6.16
N GLN A 15 -10.01 17.61 5.47
CA GLN A 15 -10.17 16.98 4.16
C GLN A 15 -10.46 15.50 4.34
N ILE A 16 -11.55 15.04 3.73
CA ILE A 16 -11.88 13.61 3.65
C ILE A 16 -11.33 13.08 2.34
N LEU A 17 -10.37 12.16 2.43
CA LEU A 17 -9.72 11.54 1.28
C LEU A 17 -10.54 10.34 0.79
N SER A 18 -10.45 10.05 -0.51
CA SER A 18 -11.15 8.90 -1.08
C SER A 18 -10.40 7.59 -0.76
N ASN A 19 -10.99 6.47 -1.15
CA ASN A 19 -10.33 5.18 -1.00
C ASN A 19 -9.05 5.10 -1.85
N LYS A 20 -8.90 5.89 -2.93
CA LYS A 20 -7.70 5.82 -3.79
C LYS A 20 -6.42 6.24 -3.06
N GLU A 21 -6.56 7.08 -2.05
CA GLU A 21 -5.44 7.63 -1.29
C GLU A 21 -4.82 6.64 -0.30
N PHE A 22 -5.57 5.62 0.18
CA PHE A 22 -5.11 4.65 1.18
C PHE A 22 -5.44 3.18 0.87
N PHE A 23 -6.42 2.94 -0.01
CA PHE A 23 -6.88 1.62 -0.45
C PHE A 23 -6.84 1.49 -1.98
N PRO A 24 -5.71 1.80 -2.65
CA PRO A 24 -5.61 1.66 -4.11
C PRO A 24 -5.74 0.20 -4.58
N ILE A 25 -5.40 -0.77 -3.71
CA ILE A 25 -5.61 -2.20 -3.94
C ILE A 25 -6.75 -2.70 -3.04
N PRO A 26 -7.83 -3.26 -3.62
CA PRO A 26 -8.97 -3.73 -2.85
C PRO A 26 -8.65 -5.04 -2.12
N TYR A 27 -9.49 -5.37 -1.13
CA TYR A 27 -9.39 -6.58 -0.31
C TYR A 27 -9.24 -7.87 -1.13
N GLN A 28 -9.96 -7.99 -2.25
CA GLN A 28 -9.96 -9.20 -3.11
C GLN A 28 -8.65 -9.41 -3.88
N SER A 29 -7.75 -8.44 -3.87
CA SER A 29 -6.48 -8.48 -4.62
C SER A 29 -5.29 -8.18 -3.70
N TRP A 30 -5.41 -8.51 -2.41
CA TRP A 30 -4.40 -8.22 -1.40
C TRP A 30 -3.04 -8.88 -1.71
N GLU A 31 -3.04 -10.00 -2.42
CA GLU A 31 -1.85 -10.75 -2.82
C GLU A 31 -0.92 -9.95 -3.72
N LEU A 32 -1.45 -8.98 -4.48
CA LEU A 32 -0.68 -8.17 -5.43
C LEU A 32 0.51 -7.45 -4.78
N PHE A 33 0.44 -7.12 -3.49
CA PHE A 33 1.56 -6.52 -2.78
C PHE A 33 2.76 -7.47 -2.60
N PHE A 34 2.52 -8.78 -2.70
CA PHE A 34 3.44 -9.84 -2.34
C PHE A 34 3.83 -10.72 -3.52
N GLU A 35 3.34 -10.45 -4.72
CA GLU A 35 3.68 -11.18 -5.94
C GLU A 35 4.64 -10.37 -6.81
N GLU A 36 5.69 -11.01 -7.33
CA GLU A 36 6.57 -10.36 -8.30
C GLU A 36 5.90 -10.25 -9.68
N SER A 37 5.03 -11.20 -10.01
CA SER A 37 4.17 -11.14 -11.20
C SER A 37 3.21 -9.97 -11.09
N GLY A 38 3.24 -9.06 -12.08
CA GLY A 38 2.40 -7.86 -12.05
C GLY A 38 2.90 -6.77 -11.10
N SER A 39 4.15 -6.85 -10.62
CA SER A 39 4.73 -5.83 -9.74
C SER A 39 4.70 -4.43 -10.35
N GLU A 40 5.07 -4.28 -11.62
CA GLU A 40 5.06 -2.97 -12.31
C GLU A 40 3.64 -2.38 -12.39
N GLU A 41 2.65 -3.21 -12.72
CA GLU A 41 1.24 -2.80 -12.75
C GLU A 41 0.75 -2.38 -11.35
N THR A 42 1.14 -3.13 -10.32
CA THR A 42 0.78 -2.83 -8.92
C THR A 42 1.42 -1.53 -8.45
N MET A 43 2.70 -1.33 -8.74
CA MET A 43 3.42 -0.09 -8.41
C MET A 43 2.81 1.13 -9.12
N GLU A 44 2.35 0.99 -10.37
CA GLU A 44 1.65 2.07 -11.07
C GLU A 44 0.26 2.34 -10.46
N LYS A 45 -0.50 1.30 -10.07
CA LYS A 45 -1.81 1.45 -9.40
C LYS A 45 -1.74 2.22 -8.10
N ILE A 46 -0.67 2.02 -7.32
CA ILE A 46 -0.50 2.67 -6.02
C ILE A 46 0.27 4.00 -6.10
N LYS A 47 0.72 4.38 -7.29
CA LYS A 47 1.46 5.62 -7.52
C LYS A 47 0.59 6.82 -7.17
N GLY A 48 1.14 7.72 -6.35
CA GLY A 48 0.42 8.91 -5.87
C GLY A 48 -0.54 8.66 -4.71
N SER A 49 -0.67 7.43 -4.21
CA SER A 49 -1.32 7.18 -2.92
C SER A 49 -0.48 7.78 -1.77
N PHE A 50 -1.14 8.22 -0.70
CA PHE A 50 -0.44 8.67 0.51
C PHE A 50 0.12 7.49 1.31
N GLY A 51 -0.53 6.34 1.19
CA GLY A 51 -0.07 5.08 1.75
C GLY A 51 -0.91 3.94 1.20
N VAL A 52 -0.58 2.73 1.65
CA VAL A 52 -1.29 1.51 1.27
C VAL A 52 -1.78 0.78 2.51
N HIS A 53 -2.94 0.15 2.38
CA HIS A 53 -3.47 -0.75 3.39
C HIS A 53 -3.16 -2.20 3.02
N VAL A 54 -2.44 -2.90 3.90
CA VAL A 54 -2.17 -4.34 3.79
C VAL A 54 -3.07 -5.14 4.73
N TRP A 55 -3.63 -6.23 4.21
CA TRP A 55 -4.63 -7.01 4.92
C TRP A 55 -3.99 -8.09 5.78
N ASN A 56 -3.49 -7.72 6.96
CA ASN A 56 -2.72 -8.61 7.85
C ASN A 56 -3.38 -9.96 8.14
N LYS A 57 -4.72 -10.02 8.24
CA LYS A 57 -5.43 -11.30 8.45
C LYS A 57 -5.14 -12.31 7.33
N LEU A 58 -4.99 -11.82 6.10
CA LEU A 58 -4.73 -12.61 4.90
C LEU A 58 -3.22 -12.78 4.68
N SER A 59 -2.44 -11.71 4.86
CA SER A 59 -1.02 -11.69 4.53
C SER A 59 -0.08 -12.18 5.63
N LYS A 60 -0.57 -12.53 6.83
CA LYS A 60 0.28 -12.90 7.98
C LYS A 60 1.28 -14.05 7.75
N LEU A 61 1.03 -14.92 6.77
CA LEU A 61 1.92 -16.04 6.43
C LEU A 61 2.74 -15.78 5.16
N THR A 62 2.50 -14.64 4.50
CA THR A 62 3.18 -14.27 3.26
C THR A 62 4.46 -13.53 3.60
N LYS A 63 5.58 -14.02 3.07
CA LYS A 63 6.89 -13.42 3.29
C LYS A 63 7.14 -12.29 2.31
N VAL A 64 7.73 -11.20 2.80
CA VAL A 64 8.36 -10.17 1.96
C VAL A 64 9.85 -10.48 1.90
N LEU A 65 10.32 -10.91 0.73
CA LEU A 65 11.71 -11.21 0.46
C LEU A 65 12.48 -9.91 0.26
N VAL A 66 13.53 -9.68 1.06
CA VAL A 66 14.37 -8.48 0.93
C VAL A 66 15.16 -8.54 -0.39
N GLY A 67 15.16 -7.43 -1.13
CA GLY A 67 15.74 -7.30 -2.47
C GLY A 67 14.86 -7.81 -3.61
N SER A 68 13.67 -8.35 -3.33
CA SER A 68 12.76 -8.86 -4.37
C SER A 68 12.04 -7.76 -5.13
N ARG A 69 11.38 -8.15 -6.23
CA ARG A 69 10.47 -7.26 -6.97
C ARG A 69 9.05 -7.24 -6.43
N GLN A 70 8.78 -7.79 -5.24
CA GLN A 70 7.44 -7.69 -4.65
C GLN A 70 7.11 -6.21 -4.37
N PRO A 71 5.91 -5.71 -4.71
CA PRO A 71 5.58 -4.30 -4.49
C PRO A 71 5.79 -3.83 -3.03
N TYR A 72 5.51 -4.68 -2.04
CA TYR A 72 5.82 -4.38 -0.64
C TYR A 72 7.32 -4.13 -0.44
N SER A 73 8.16 -5.03 -0.96
CA SER A 73 9.61 -4.94 -0.86
C SER A 73 10.14 -3.65 -1.51
N LEU A 74 9.64 -3.30 -2.70
CA LEU A 74 9.99 -2.08 -3.41
C LEU A 74 9.58 -0.80 -2.64
N MET A 75 8.36 -0.78 -2.09
CA MET A 75 7.89 0.32 -1.24
C MET A 75 8.77 0.47 0.00
N ALA A 76 9.05 -0.63 0.70
CA ALA A 76 9.86 -0.61 1.92
C ALA A 76 11.30 -0.13 1.65
N ALA A 77 11.90 -0.57 0.54
CA ALA A 77 13.22 -0.12 0.10
C ALA A 77 13.26 1.39 -0.19
N THR A 78 12.18 1.93 -0.78
CA THR A 78 12.11 3.34 -1.20
C THR A 78 11.74 4.27 -0.05
N ALA A 79 10.70 3.92 0.71
CA ALA A 79 10.13 4.78 1.76
C ALA A 79 10.85 4.64 3.11
N CYS A 80 11.42 3.47 3.40
CA CYS A 80 12.03 3.15 4.69
C CYS A 80 13.46 2.56 4.55
N PRO A 81 14.37 3.15 3.76
CA PRO A 81 15.63 2.52 3.35
C PRO A 81 16.52 2.08 4.51
N ARG A 82 16.55 2.86 5.61
CA ARG A 82 17.38 2.55 6.80
C ARG A 82 16.89 1.33 7.57
N VAL A 83 15.57 1.16 7.66
CA VAL A 83 14.98 -0.01 8.33
C VAL A 83 15.11 -1.21 7.40
N TYR A 84 14.82 -1.01 6.11
CA TYR A 84 14.92 -2.04 5.11
C TYR A 84 16.34 -2.62 4.96
N SER A 85 17.38 -1.78 5.06
CA SER A 85 18.77 -2.23 4.95
C SER A 85 19.25 -3.13 6.10
N VAL A 86 18.52 -3.17 7.22
CA VAL A 86 18.85 -4.01 8.38
C VAL A 86 17.85 -5.16 8.58
N CYS A 87 16.89 -5.32 7.68
CA CYS A 87 16.01 -6.49 7.68
C CYS A 87 16.80 -7.78 7.41
N GLY A 88 16.25 -8.91 7.87
CA GLY A 88 16.78 -10.24 7.55
C GLY A 88 16.61 -10.58 6.06
N ARG A 89 16.72 -11.87 5.72
CA ARG A 89 16.44 -12.32 4.34
C ARG A 89 14.98 -12.04 3.93
N ASP A 90 14.07 -12.13 4.89
CA ASP A 90 12.65 -11.90 4.74
C ASP A 90 12.06 -11.34 6.03
N PHE A 91 10.88 -10.71 5.92
CA PHE A 91 10.06 -10.24 7.03
C PHE A 91 8.56 -10.37 6.73
#